data_AF-A0A6N6RN88-F1
#
_entry.id   AF-A0A6N6RN88-F1
#
_cell.length_a   1.000
_cell.length_b   1.000
_cell.length_c   1.000
_cell.angle_alpha   90.00
_cell.angle_beta   90.00
_cell.angle_gamma   90.00
#
_symmetry.space_group_name_H-M   'P 1'
#
loop_
_entity.id
_entity.type
_entity.pdbx_description
1 polymer ?
#
loop_
_entity_poly.entity_id
_entity_poly.type
_entity_poly.pdbx_seq_one_letter_code
_entity_poly.pdbx_strand_id
1 'polypeptide(L)'
;MRHKIAAFALILMFLVAGDDFVYEYEEEAHADTAFSFGLFYNSLSAYGSWVPISGYGYGWYPTQAGPGWQPYVDGQWVWSDQGWTWASAEPWGWATYHYGRWIYDPYYGWTWIPGTVWAPAYVSWYQ
;
A
#
# COMPACT_ATOMS: atom_id res chain seq x y z
N MET A 1 5.46 -16.78 38.04
CA MET A 1 4.12 -16.83 37.43
C MET A 1 3.29 -15.67 37.98
N ARG A 2 3.14 -14.58 37.24
CA ARG A 2 2.27 -13.46 37.62
C ARG A 2 1.19 -13.33 36.56
N HIS A 3 -0.03 -13.71 36.94
CA HIS A 3 -1.24 -13.43 36.18
C HIS A 3 -1.98 -12.28 36.87
N LYS A 4 -2.84 -11.65 36.07
CA LYS A 4 -4.09 -10.94 36.43
C LYS A 4 -3.99 -9.43 36.56
N ILE A 5 -3.96 -8.82 35.36
CA ILE A 5 -4.82 -7.73 34.89
C ILE A 5 -5.90 -7.33 35.91
N ALA A 6 -5.81 -6.10 36.39
CA ALA A 6 -6.91 -5.39 37.03
C ALA A 6 -6.79 -3.92 36.66
N ALA A 7 -7.64 -3.48 35.74
CA ALA A 7 -8.29 -2.18 35.70
C ALA A 7 -8.76 -1.93 34.26
N PHE A 8 -10.06 -1.92 34.02
CA PHE A 8 -10.81 -0.68 33.81
C PHE A 8 -12.26 -0.99 33.41
N ALA A 9 -13.16 -0.16 33.92
CA ALA A 9 -14.50 0.10 33.41
C ALA A 9 -15.53 -1.04 33.42
N LEU A 10 -16.15 -1.18 34.58
CA LEU A 10 -17.61 -1.17 34.76
C LEU A 10 -18.42 -0.83 33.48
N ILE A 11 -18.93 -1.84 32.77
CA ILE A 11 -20.14 -1.72 31.95
C ILE A 11 -21.08 -2.85 32.40
N LEU A 12 -21.98 -2.51 33.32
CA LEU A 12 -23.05 -3.39 33.76
C LEU A 12 -24.28 -3.16 32.86
N MET A 13 -24.52 -4.12 31.95
CA MET A 13 -25.79 -4.76 31.53
C MET A 13 -27.04 -3.88 31.29
N PHE A 14 -27.78 -4.01 30.17
CA PHE A 14 -28.76 -5.08 29.90
C PHE A 14 -29.09 -5.11 28.38
N LEU A 15 -28.87 -6.24 27.68
CA LEU A 15 -29.87 -7.22 27.23
C LEU A 15 -30.88 -6.71 26.16
N VAL A 16 -30.52 -6.91 24.88
CA VAL A 16 -31.47 -7.30 23.85
C VAL A 16 -30.96 -8.61 23.23
N ALA A 17 -31.90 -9.52 23.04
CA ALA A 17 -31.69 -10.88 22.63
C ALA A 17 -31.30 -10.99 21.15
N GLY A 18 -30.33 -11.85 20.85
CA GLY A 18 -30.03 -12.35 19.51
C GLY A 18 -29.16 -11.41 18.68
N ASP A 19 -28.10 -11.96 18.08
CA ASP A 19 -27.10 -11.30 17.23
C ASP A 19 -26.33 -10.15 17.87
N ASP A 20 -25.07 -10.39 18.28
CA ASP A 20 -24.04 -9.34 18.31
C ASP A 20 -22.66 -9.96 18.64
N PHE A 21 -21.98 -10.47 17.61
CA PHE A 21 -20.54 -10.73 17.65
C PHE A 21 -19.88 -10.10 16.42
N VAL A 22 -19.82 -8.78 16.36
CA VAL A 22 -18.86 -8.07 15.48
C VAL A 22 -18.49 -6.74 16.14
N TYR A 23 -17.54 -6.74 17.06
CA TYR A 23 -16.91 -5.50 17.53
C TYR A 23 -15.43 -5.81 17.79
N GLU A 24 -14.53 -5.02 17.18
CA GLU A 24 -13.06 -5.15 17.18
C GLU A 24 -12.42 -5.89 15.98
N TYR A 25 -12.77 -5.52 14.74
CA TYR A 25 -12.04 -5.98 13.54
C TYR A 25 -11.66 -4.87 12.53
N GLU A 26 -12.13 -3.63 12.68
CA GLU A 26 -11.91 -2.58 11.67
C GLU A 26 -10.89 -1.51 12.06
N GLU A 27 -10.73 -1.20 13.35
CA GLU A 27 -9.90 -0.06 13.78
C GLU A 27 -8.40 -0.24 13.49
N GLU A 28 -7.83 -1.42 13.75
CA GLU A 28 -6.41 -1.68 13.49
C GLU A 28 -6.06 -1.69 11.99
N ALA A 29 -6.89 -2.33 11.15
CA ALA A 29 -6.66 -2.39 9.71
C ALA A 29 -6.75 -1.00 9.05
N HIS A 30 -7.65 -0.14 9.54
CA HIS A 30 -7.73 1.25 9.11
C HIS A 30 -6.50 2.05 9.54
N ALA A 31 -6.00 1.84 10.76
CA ALA A 31 -4.80 2.50 11.27
C ALA A 31 -3.55 2.10 10.45
N ASP A 32 -3.36 0.80 10.16
CA ASP A 32 -2.23 0.30 9.36
C ASP A 32 -2.26 0.82 7.92
N THR A 33 -3.45 0.88 7.33
CA THR A 33 -3.63 1.43 5.98
C THR A 33 -3.35 2.93 5.96
N ALA A 34 -3.85 3.68 6.93
CA ALA A 34 -3.61 5.11 7.06
C ALA A 34 -2.12 5.41 7.31
N PHE A 35 -1.46 4.61 8.15
CA PHE A 35 -0.03 4.70 8.41
C PHE A 35 0.79 4.44 7.15
N SER A 36 0.49 3.34 6.44
CA SER A 36 1.16 2.98 5.18
C SER A 36 0.98 4.06 4.12
N PHE A 37 -0.24 4.57 3.95
CA PHE A 37 -0.53 5.66 3.03
C PHE A 37 0.24 6.93 3.42
N GLY A 38 0.30 7.29 4.70
CA GLY A 38 1.09 8.42 5.19
C GLY A 38 2.59 8.27 4.93
N LEU A 39 3.13 7.05 5.11
CA LEU A 39 4.52 6.73 4.79
C LEU A 39 4.81 6.91 3.30
N PHE A 40 3.96 6.37 2.43
CA PHE A 40 4.10 6.53 0.98
C PHE A 40 3.98 8.01 0.59
N TYR A 41 2.95 8.69 1.09
CA TYR A 41 2.70 10.10 0.77
C TYR A 41 3.93 10.96 1.07
N ASN A 42 4.45 10.87 2.29
CA ASN A 42 5.59 11.66 2.72
C ASN A 42 6.88 11.28 1.95
N SER A 43 7.15 9.99 1.79
CA SER A 43 8.40 9.52 1.18
C SER A 43 8.48 9.78 -0.33
N LEU A 44 7.34 9.75 -1.03
CA LEU A 44 7.27 9.88 -2.47
C LEU A 44 7.02 11.32 -2.96
N SER A 45 6.58 12.22 -2.07
CA SER A 45 6.29 13.62 -2.43
C SER A 45 7.50 14.40 -2.96
N ALA A 46 8.73 13.97 -2.66
CA ALA A 46 9.94 14.58 -3.18
C ALA A 46 10.23 14.21 -4.65
N TYR A 47 9.66 13.12 -5.15
CA TYR A 47 9.99 12.53 -6.46
C TYR A 47 8.86 12.63 -7.49
N GLY A 48 7.65 12.99 -7.05
CA GLY A 48 6.47 13.00 -7.89
C GLY A 48 5.27 13.65 -7.24
N SER A 49 4.13 13.55 -7.89
CA SER A 49 2.90 14.23 -7.48
C SER A 49 1.78 13.24 -7.23
N TRP A 50 1.00 13.50 -6.18
CA TRP A 50 -0.21 12.77 -5.84
C TRP A 50 -1.43 13.40 -6.52
N VAL A 51 -2.22 12.60 -7.22
CA VAL A 51 -3.36 13.05 -8.02
C VAL A 51 -4.59 12.16 -7.80
N PRO A 52 -5.81 12.71 -7.84
CA PRO A 52 -7.02 11.91 -7.82
C PRO A 52 -7.18 11.16 -9.15
N ILE A 53 -7.33 9.84 -9.05
CA ILE A 53 -7.59 8.93 -10.16
C ILE A 53 -9.02 8.37 -10.00
N SER A 54 -9.85 8.61 -11.01
CA SER A 54 -11.24 8.16 -11.02
C SER A 54 -11.32 6.64 -10.85
N GLY A 55 -12.10 6.19 -9.85
CA GLY A 55 -12.28 4.78 -9.53
C GLY A 55 -11.19 4.15 -8.65
N TYR A 56 -10.07 4.85 -8.38
CA TYR A 56 -8.93 4.31 -7.61
C TYR A 56 -8.55 5.13 -6.37
N GLY A 57 -9.04 6.36 -6.23
CA GLY A 57 -8.65 7.24 -5.13
C GLY A 57 -7.44 8.10 -5.51
N TYR A 58 -6.40 8.16 -4.66
CA TYR A 58 -5.19 8.92 -4.95
C TYR A 58 -4.09 8.02 -5.52
N GLY A 59 -3.55 8.38 -6.68
CA GLY A 59 -2.38 7.77 -7.29
C GLY A 59 -1.18 8.71 -7.26
N TRP A 60 0.01 8.18 -7.48
CA TRP A 60 1.26 8.93 -7.57
C TRP A 60 1.93 8.72 -8.92
N TYR A 61 2.39 9.79 -9.56
CA TYR A 61 3.21 9.68 -10.78
C TYR A 61 4.54 10.42 -10.60
N PRO A 62 5.65 9.89 -11.14
CA PRO A 62 6.95 10.53 -11.05
C PRO A 62 6.98 11.79 -11.93
N THR A 63 7.41 12.92 -11.37
CA THR A 63 7.54 14.19 -12.12
C THR A 63 8.94 14.39 -12.70
N GLN A 64 9.92 13.67 -12.17
CA GLN A 64 11.32 13.73 -12.60
C GLN A 64 11.67 12.63 -13.61
N ALA A 65 10.73 11.73 -13.91
CA ALA A 65 10.88 10.73 -14.95
C ALA A 65 10.82 11.41 -16.34
N GLY A 66 11.77 11.06 -17.21
CA GLY A 66 11.85 11.62 -18.56
C GLY A 66 10.70 11.18 -19.48
N PRO A 67 10.53 11.82 -20.64
CA PRO A 67 9.55 11.39 -21.65
C PRO A 67 9.75 9.92 -22.05
N GLY A 68 8.64 9.18 -22.17
CA GLY A 68 8.67 7.76 -22.54
C GLY A 68 9.06 6.81 -21.40
N TRP A 69 9.24 7.32 -20.18
CA TRP A 69 9.44 6.49 -19.00
C TRP A 69 8.24 5.54 -18.78
N GLN A 70 8.55 4.35 -18.30
CA GLN A 70 7.58 3.34 -17.91
C GLN A 70 8.13 2.46 -16.78
N PRO A 71 7.26 1.85 -15.95
CA PRO A 71 7.68 0.96 -14.88
C PRO A 71 8.38 -0.29 -15.42
N TYR A 72 9.24 -0.89 -14.61
CA TYR A 72 9.96 -2.14 -14.91
C TYR A 72 10.96 -2.04 -16.07
N VAL A 73 11.59 -0.88 -16.27
CA VAL A 73 12.64 -0.67 -17.28
C VAL A 73 14.00 -0.40 -16.64
N ASP A 74 14.09 0.54 -15.70
CA ASP A 74 15.36 0.90 -15.06
C ASP A 74 15.60 0.05 -13.80
N GLY A 75 16.17 -1.14 -14.01
CA GLY A 75 16.40 -2.11 -12.97
C GLY A 75 16.68 -3.51 -13.54
N GLN A 76 16.54 -4.52 -12.69
CA GLN A 76 16.76 -5.90 -13.06
C GLN A 76 15.90 -6.87 -12.24
N TRP A 77 15.57 -8.01 -12.86
CA TRP A 77 14.97 -9.12 -12.14
C TRP A 77 16.05 -9.87 -11.36
N VAL A 78 15.87 -9.99 -10.05
CA VAL A 78 16.75 -10.76 -9.18
C VAL A 78 15.98 -11.93 -8.57
N TRP A 79 16.67 -13.05 -8.40
CA TRP A 79 16.10 -14.18 -7.66
C TRP A 79 16.29 -13.95 -6.16
N SER A 80 15.19 -13.92 -5.40
CA SER A 80 15.18 -13.78 -3.94
C SER A 80 14.49 -14.98 -3.27
N ASP A 81 14.43 -14.96 -1.94
CA ASP A 81 13.62 -15.88 -1.14
C ASP A 81 12.10 -15.77 -1.43
N GLN A 82 11.67 -14.65 -2.02
CA GLN A 82 10.30 -14.39 -2.46
C GLN A 82 10.10 -14.64 -3.98
N GLY A 83 11.10 -15.22 -4.66
CA GLY A 83 11.08 -15.52 -6.10
C GLY A 83 11.64 -14.40 -6.98
N TRP A 84 11.21 -14.35 -8.24
CA TRP A 84 11.61 -13.28 -9.18
C TRP A 84 11.12 -11.92 -8.68
N THR A 85 12.05 -11.11 -8.21
CA THR A 85 11.82 -9.81 -7.58
C THR A 85 12.39 -8.71 -8.47
N TRP A 86 11.66 -7.62 -8.64
CA TRP A 86 12.17 -6.48 -9.36
C TRP A 86 13.06 -5.64 -8.45
N ALA A 87 14.32 -5.43 -8.85
CA ALA A 87 15.25 -4.52 -8.19
C ALA A 87 15.43 -3.26 -9.05
N SER A 88 14.76 -2.18 -8.66
CA SER A 88 14.82 -0.88 -9.36
C SER A 88 16.04 -0.05 -8.92
N ALA A 89 16.57 0.76 -9.84
CA ALA A 89 17.57 1.79 -9.54
C ALA A 89 16.94 3.12 -9.07
N GLU A 90 15.62 3.24 -9.16
CA GLU A 90 14.89 4.48 -8.91
C GLU A 90 14.64 4.68 -7.41
N PRO A 91 14.74 5.92 -6.90
CA PRO A 91 14.63 6.19 -5.46
C PRO A 91 13.24 5.93 -4.87
N TRP A 92 12.21 5.86 -5.71
CA TRP A 92 10.84 5.50 -5.32
C TRP A 92 10.55 3.99 -5.39
N GLY A 93 11.48 3.20 -5.95
CA GLY A 93 11.22 1.82 -6.36
C GLY A 93 10.86 0.87 -5.21
N TRP A 94 11.39 1.12 -4.01
CA TRP A 94 11.10 0.32 -2.81
C TRP A 94 9.60 0.26 -2.49
N ALA A 95 8.85 1.31 -2.80
CA ALA A 95 7.41 1.38 -2.59
C ALA A 95 6.66 0.95 -3.85
N THR A 96 6.95 1.62 -4.97
CA THR A 96 6.05 1.58 -6.14
C THR A 96 6.04 0.25 -6.88
N TYR A 97 7.09 -0.56 -6.74
CA TYR A 97 7.14 -1.89 -7.35
C TYR A 97 6.66 -3.02 -6.44
N HIS A 98 6.52 -2.74 -5.14
CA HIS A 98 6.29 -3.75 -4.13
C HIS A 98 4.99 -3.59 -3.35
N TYR A 99 4.39 -2.40 -3.35
CA TYR A 99 3.21 -2.08 -2.54
C TYR A 99 2.10 -1.44 -3.38
N GLY A 100 1.75 -2.02 -4.53
CA GLY A 100 0.67 -1.48 -5.35
C GLY A 100 0.81 -1.79 -6.83
N ARG A 101 -0.01 -1.14 -7.65
CA ARG A 101 -0.09 -1.42 -9.08
C ARG A 101 0.13 -0.17 -9.89
N TRP A 102 0.88 -0.32 -10.98
CA TRP A 102 0.96 0.69 -12.01
C TRP A 102 -0.25 0.59 -12.94
N ILE A 103 -0.89 1.72 -13.21
CA ILE A 103 -1.88 1.90 -14.27
C ILE A 103 -1.38 2.96 -15.25
N TYR A 104 -1.93 2.95 -16.46
CA TYR A 104 -1.69 4.03 -17.41
C TYR A 104 -2.90 4.97 -17.42
N ASP A 105 -2.71 6.19 -16.91
CA ASP A 105 -3.70 7.26 -16.99
C ASP A 105 -3.44 8.12 -18.24
N PRO A 106 -4.46 8.46 -19.05
CA PRO A 106 -4.25 9.25 -20.28
C PRO A 106 -3.71 10.68 -20.06
N TYR A 107 -3.92 11.27 -18.89
CA TYR A 107 -3.46 12.63 -18.56
C TYR A 107 -2.12 12.63 -17.84
N TYR A 108 -1.91 11.71 -16.90
CA TYR A 108 -0.71 11.67 -16.06
C TYR A 108 0.34 10.64 -16.52
N GLY A 109 -0.02 9.75 -17.45
CA GLY A 109 0.82 8.63 -17.86
C GLY A 109 0.83 7.52 -16.80
N TRP A 110 1.96 6.83 -16.67
CA TRP A 110 2.13 5.77 -15.68
C TRP A 110 1.97 6.33 -14.26
N THR A 111 0.91 5.87 -13.59
CA THR A 111 0.52 6.30 -12.25
C THR A 111 0.43 5.07 -11.36
N TRP A 112 1.06 5.14 -10.18
CA TRP A 112 1.04 4.08 -9.19
C TRP A 112 -0.15 4.27 -8.25
N ILE A 113 -0.91 3.19 -8.08
CA ILE A 113 -2.01 3.09 -7.12
C ILE A 113 -1.51 2.33 -5.89
N PRO A 114 -1.49 2.96 -4.70
CA PRO A 114 -0.99 2.34 -3.49
C PRO A 114 -1.79 1.10 -3.08
N GLY A 115 -1.07 0.12 -2.55
CA GLY A 115 -1.58 -1.00 -1.77
C GLY A 115 -0.72 -1.19 -0.52
N THR A 116 -1.18 -1.99 0.43
CA THR A 116 -0.47 -2.21 1.70
C THR A 116 0.21 -3.57 1.78
N VAL A 117 -0.10 -4.48 0.85
CA VAL A 117 0.47 -5.82 0.79
C VAL A 117 1.75 -5.78 -0.04
N TRP A 118 2.82 -6.39 0.48
CA TRP A 118 4.08 -6.51 -0.24
C TRP A 118 4.02 -7.65 -1.28
N ALA A 119 4.64 -7.45 -2.45
CA ALA A 119 4.91 -8.49 -3.43
C ALA A 119 6.29 -8.28 -4.09
N PRO A 120 6.95 -9.35 -4.60
CA PRO A 120 8.24 -9.23 -5.27
C PRO A 120 8.16 -8.39 -6.56
N ALA A 121 7.00 -8.42 -7.22
CA ALA A 121 6.54 -7.47 -8.21
C ALA A 121 5.05 -7.70 -8.48
N TYR A 122 4.34 -6.68 -8.95
CA TYR A 122 2.95 -6.78 -9.38
C TYR A 122 2.82 -6.99 -10.90
N VAL A 123 3.36 -8.11 -11.41
CA VAL A 123 3.32 -8.49 -12.83
C VAL A 123 2.81 -9.92 -13.03
N SER A 124 2.41 -10.25 -14.25
CA SER A 124 2.05 -11.60 -14.67
C SER A 124 2.87 -12.03 -15.87
N TRP A 125 3.34 -13.28 -15.86
CA TRP A 125 4.08 -13.89 -16.95
C TRP A 125 3.12 -14.79 -17.74
N TYR A 126 3.12 -14.65 -19.06
CA TYR A 126 2.44 -15.62 -19.94
C TYR A 126 3.43 -16.72 -20.31
N GLN A 127 2.97 -17.96 -20.28
CA GLN A 127 3.69 -19.14 -20.79
C GLN A 127 3.02 -19.63 -22.06
#